data_AF-A0A392RFT8-F1
#
_entry.id   AF-A0A392RFT8-F1
#
_cell.length_a   1.000
_cell.length_b   1.000
_cell.length_c   1.000
_cell.angle_alpha   90.00
_cell.angle_beta   90.00
_cell.angle_gamma   90.00
#
_symmetry.space_group_name_H-M   'P 1'
#
loop_
_entity.id
_entity.type
_entity.pdbx_description
1 polymer ?
#
loop_
_entity_poly.entity_id
_entity_poly.type
_entity_poly.pdbx_seq_one_letter_code
_entity_poly.pdbx_strand_id
1 'polypeptide(L)'
;FFCGPTNQGQGARLISGTKVAPAVTVLEQPSGVYVRKYNFVPDDVEWACTGVVATILNGEAVPLVQNRITDAGFKDLVVIHLGADKVLIRCSASVDVVSIVNNAKEFFGLFL
;
A
#
# COMPACT_ATOMS: atom_id res chain seq x y z
N PHE A 1 5.64 -8.43 3.49
CA PHE A 1 6.32 -7.90 4.68
C PHE A 1 5.80 -6.50 4.95
N PHE A 2 4.81 -6.36 5.84
CA PHE A 2 4.46 -5.09 6.46
C PHE A 2 4.42 -5.34 7.96
N CYS A 3 5.41 -4.81 8.67
CA CYS A 3 5.52 -4.85 10.12
C CYS A 3 4.83 -3.59 10.66
N GLY A 4 3.74 -3.76 11.42
CA GLY A 4 3.09 -2.65 12.13
C GLY A 4 3.81 -2.32 13.45
N PRO A 5 3.59 -1.13 14.03
CA PRO A 5 4.30 -0.71 15.23
C PRO A 5 3.80 -1.43 16.49
N THR A 6 4.76 -1.88 17.30
CA THR A 6 4.60 -2.46 18.63
C THR A 6 4.20 -1.37 19.63
N ASN A 7 3.08 -1.53 20.34
CA ASN A 7 2.79 -0.75 21.55
C ASN A 7 2.54 -1.72 22.73
N GLN A 8 3.47 -1.74 23.67
CA GLN A 8 3.34 -2.36 24.99
C GLN A 8 3.17 -1.26 26.06
N GLY A 9 2.40 -1.56 27.12
CA GLY A 9 2.41 -0.86 28.41
C GLY A 9 1.19 0.04 28.65
N GLN A 10 0.10 -0.47 29.23
CA GLN A 10 -0.20 -0.62 30.67
C GLN A 10 -0.89 0.60 31.30
N GLY A 11 -2.08 0.35 31.86
CA GLY A 11 -2.85 1.28 32.68
C GLY A 11 -4.06 0.59 33.27
N ALA A 12 -3.85 -0.41 34.13
CA ALA A 12 -4.90 -1.10 34.86
C ALA A 12 -5.42 -0.22 36.01
N ARG A 13 -6.70 0.16 35.97
CA ARG A 13 -7.40 0.80 37.08
C ARG A 13 -8.17 -0.26 37.86
N LEU A 14 -7.69 -0.62 39.05
CA LEU A 14 -8.42 -1.47 40.00
C LEU A 14 -9.64 -0.71 40.53
N ILE A 15 -10.82 -1.31 40.46
CA ILE A 15 -11.95 -0.96 41.32
C ILE A 15 -12.39 -2.25 42.02
N SER A 16 -12.25 -2.24 43.35
CA SER A 16 -12.60 -3.32 44.26
C SER A 16 -14.12 -3.34 44.49
N GLY A 17 -14.73 -4.53 44.44
CA GLY A 17 -16.16 -4.73 44.74
C GLY A 17 -16.58 -6.20 44.70
N THR A 18 -16.54 -6.83 45.88
CA THR A 18 -17.28 -8.00 46.41
C THR A 18 -17.99 -8.99 45.46
N LYS A 19 -17.61 -10.28 45.59
CA LYS A 19 -18.24 -11.48 44.99
C LYS A 19 -19.70 -11.71 45.43
N VAL A 20 -20.59 -11.94 44.46
CA VAL A 20 -21.74 -12.87 44.57
C VAL A 20 -21.95 -13.53 43.20
N ALA A 21 -22.10 -14.85 43.16
CA ALA A 21 -22.60 -15.64 42.02
C ALA A 21 -23.84 -16.43 42.50
N PRO A 22 -24.74 -16.97 41.65
CA PRO A 22 -24.60 -17.16 40.20
C PRO A 22 -25.84 -16.79 39.35
N ALA A 23 -25.61 -16.43 38.09
CA ALA A 23 -26.57 -16.67 37.01
C ALA A 23 -25.74 -16.90 35.75
N VAL A 24 -25.77 -18.11 35.20
CA VAL A 24 -25.21 -18.38 33.88
C VAL A 24 -26.16 -17.75 32.87
N THR A 25 -25.97 -16.46 32.61
CA THR A 25 -26.44 -15.86 31.38
C THR A 25 -25.47 -16.30 30.30
N VAL A 26 -25.91 -17.23 29.45
CA VAL A 26 -25.29 -17.46 28.16
C VAL A 26 -25.45 -16.15 27.40
N LEU A 27 -24.43 -15.29 27.47
CA LEU A 27 -24.32 -14.15 26.58
C LEU A 27 -24.06 -14.76 25.21
N GLU A 28 -25.10 -14.83 24.37
CA GLU A 28 -24.89 -15.02 22.95
C GLU A 28 -23.83 -14.00 22.52
N GLN A 29 -22.67 -14.51 22.13
CA GLN A 29 -21.64 -13.68 21.53
C GLN A 29 -22.26 -13.17 20.24
N PRO A 30 -22.44 -11.84 20.05
CA PRO A 30 -22.92 -11.34 18.79
C PRO A 30 -21.96 -11.88 17.73
N SER A 31 -22.48 -12.63 16.76
CA SER A 31 -21.72 -13.15 15.63
C SER A 31 -21.24 -11.97 14.81
N GLY A 32 -20.20 -11.29 15.30
CA GLY A 32 -19.64 -10.10 14.72
C GLY A 32 -18.98 -10.50 13.41
N VAL A 33 -19.56 -10.08 12.29
CA VAL A 33 -18.90 -10.21 11.00
C VAL A 33 -17.63 -9.38 11.06
N TYR A 34 -16.47 -10.03 11.00
CA TYR A 34 -15.20 -9.34 10.96
C TYR A 34 -15.03 -8.71 9.57
N VAL A 35 -15.35 -7.43 9.45
CA VAL A 35 -15.12 -6.66 8.23
C VAL A 35 -13.70 -6.14 8.26
N ARG A 36 -12.94 -6.34 7.17
CA ARG A 36 -11.61 -5.74 7.04
C ARG A 36 -11.76 -4.22 7.02
N LYS A 37 -11.19 -3.56 8.03
CA LYS A 37 -11.05 -2.11 8.05
C LYS A 37 -9.67 -1.74 7.53
N TYR A 38 -9.62 -1.07 6.39
CA TYR A 38 -8.40 -0.45 5.89
C TYR A 38 -8.33 0.97 6.45
N ASN A 39 -7.20 1.33 7.06
CA ASN A 39 -6.92 2.71 7.45
C ASN A 39 -5.87 3.24 6.48
N PHE A 40 -6.16 4.34 5.82
CA PHE A 40 -5.27 5.01 4.89
C PHE A 40 -4.95 6.41 5.40
N VAL A 41 -3.77 6.92 5.10
CA VAL A 41 -3.45 8.35 5.23
C VAL A 41 -3.77 9.08 3.92
N PRO A 42 -3.98 10.42 3.92
CA PRO A 42 -4.26 11.16 2.68
C PRO A 42 -3.25 10.90 1.56
N ASP A 43 -1.96 10.82 1.90
CA ASP A 43 -0.88 10.46 0.98
C ASP A 43 -1.12 9.11 0.30
N ASP A 44 -1.75 8.15 1.00
CA ASP A 44 -2.05 6.83 0.43
C ASP A 44 -3.04 6.88 -0.73
N VAL A 45 -4.04 7.75 -0.59
CA VAL A 45 -5.04 7.97 -1.62
C VAL A 45 -4.41 8.72 -2.79
N GLU A 46 -3.62 9.74 -2.50
CA GLU A 46 -2.97 10.56 -3.53
C GLU A 46 -2.09 9.69 -4.44
N TRP A 47 -1.21 8.86 -3.86
CA TRP A 47 -0.33 8.03 -4.67
C TRP A 47 -1.08 6.93 -5.43
N ALA A 48 -2.14 6.38 -4.86
CA ALA A 48 -2.95 5.35 -5.50
C ALA A 48 -3.77 5.91 -6.66
N CYS A 49 -4.26 7.15 -6.54
CA CYS A 49 -5.07 7.81 -7.57
C CYS A 49 -4.24 8.42 -8.71
N THR A 50 -3.00 8.81 -8.45
CA THR A 50 -2.11 9.43 -9.46
C THR A 50 -1.19 8.42 -10.16
N GLY A 51 -1.05 7.23 -9.61
CA GLY A 51 -0.24 6.16 -10.19
C GLY A 51 -0.88 5.54 -11.43
N VAL A 52 -0.05 4.92 -12.26
CA VAL A 52 -0.46 4.18 -13.47
C VAL A 52 -0.20 2.71 -13.27
N VAL A 53 -1.21 1.87 -13.55
CA VAL A 53 -1.05 0.42 -13.54
C VAL A 53 -0.40 -0.03 -14.85
N ALA A 54 0.70 -0.77 -14.73
CA ALA A 54 1.42 -1.35 -15.86
C ALA A 54 1.64 -2.85 -15.65
N THR A 55 1.98 -3.53 -16.75
CA THR A 55 2.36 -4.94 -16.72
C THR A 55 3.81 -5.05 -17.17
N ILE A 56 4.63 -5.72 -16.38
CA ILE A 56 6.02 -6.00 -16.71
C ILE A 56 6.05 -7.06 -17.81
N LEU A 57 6.74 -6.76 -18.91
CA LEU A 57 6.85 -7.67 -20.03
C LEU A 57 7.98 -8.69 -19.79
N ASN A 58 7.92 -9.81 -20.50
CA ASN A 58 8.98 -10.84 -20.53
C ASN A 58 9.34 -11.47 -19.17
N GLY A 59 8.46 -11.34 -18.16
CA GLY A 59 8.70 -11.87 -16.83
C GLY A 59 9.93 -11.26 -16.15
N GLU A 60 10.33 -10.04 -16.53
CA GLU A 60 11.46 -9.39 -15.89
C GLU A 60 11.19 -9.14 -14.40
N ALA A 61 12.23 -9.30 -13.59
CA ALA A 61 12.14 -9.00 -12.17
C ALA A 61 11.99 -7.48 -12.00
N VAL A 62 10.99 -7.04 -11.22
CA VAL A 62 10.74 -5.62 -10.97
C VAL A 62 11.97 -4.86 -10.44
N PRO A 63 12.84 -5.41 -9.56
CA PRO A 63 14.06 -4.69 -9.17
C PRO A 63 14.97 -4.35 -10.35
N LEU A 64 15.04 -5.23 -11.37
CA LEU A 64 15.80 -4.97 -12.58
C LEU A 64 15.16 -3.87 -13.42
N VAL A 65 13.83 -3.87 -13.52
CA VAL A 65 13.07 -2.82 -14.22
C VAL A 65 13.25 -1.47 -13.52
N GLN A 66 13.18 -1.44 -12.19
CA GLN A 66 13.42 -0.24 -11.39
C GLN A 66 14.83 0.32 -11.62
N ASN A 67 15.86 -0.54 -11.63
CA ASN A 67 17.23 -0.11 -11.92
C ASN A 67 17.34 0.54 -13.31
N ARG A 68 16.74 -0.06 -14.34
CA ARG A 68 16.76 0.50 -15.71
C ARG A 68 16.02 1.84 -15.80
N ILE A 69 14.90 1.99 -15.09
CA ILE A 69 14.17 3.25 -14.98
C ILE A 69 15.07 4.33 -14.37
N THR A 70 15.78 4.00 -13.29
CA THR A 70 16.75 4.89 -12.65
C THR A 70 17.94 5.21 -13.57
N ASP A 71 18.49 4.22 -14.28
CA ASP A 71 19.60 4.38 -15.22
C ASP A 71 19.23 5.25 -16.43
N ALA A 72 17.96 5.19 -16.86
CA ALA A 72 17.42 6.08 -17.89
C ALA A 72 17.16 7.52 -17.39
N GLY A 73 17.43 7.79 -16.11
CA GLY A 73 17.32 9.13 -15.51
C GLY A 73 15.99 9.42 -14.82
N PHE A 74 15.03 8.48 -14.82
CA PHE A 74 13.74 8.65 -14.15
C PHE A 74 13.83 8.33 -12.65
N LYS A 75 14.58 9.14 -11.90
CA LYS A 75 14.87 8.90 -10.48
C LYS A 75 13.64 8.98 -9.58
N ASP A 76 12.64 9.75 -9.99
CA ASP A 76 11.41 9.97 -9.23
C ASP A 76 10.31 8.93 -9.53
N LEU A 77 10.52 8.03 -10.51
CA LEU A 77 9.56 6.97 -10.79
C LEU A 77 9.81 5.77 -9.88
N VAL A 78 8.78 5.42 -9.11
CA VAL A 78 8.78 4.30 -8.17
C VAL A 78 7.81 3.23 -8.64
N VAL A 79 8.28 1.98 -8.68
CA VAL A 79 7.49 0.81 -9.06
C VAL A 79 7.06 0.04 -7.82
N ILE A 80 5.74 -0.12 -7.63
CA ILE A 80 5.13 -0.87 -6.53
C ILE A 80 4.49 -2.14 -7.09
N HIS A 81 4.83 -3.30 -6.55
CA HIS A 81 4.21 -4.56 -6.97
C HIS A 81 2.76 -4.64 -6.53
N LEU A 82 1.85 -4.93 -7.46
CA LEU A 82 0.46 -5.29 -7.19
C LEU A 82 0.23 -6.80 -7.29
N GLY A 83 1.19 -7.55 -7.86
CA GLY A 83 1.11 -8.98 -8.09
C GLY A 83 2.34 -9.51 -8.82
N ALA A 84 2.17 -10.61 -9.55
CA ALA A 84 3.25 -11.28 -10.29
C ALA A 84 3.96 -10.34 -11.27
N ASP A 85 3.22 -9.82 -12.24
CA ASP A 85 3.69 -8.94 -13.31
C ASP A 85 3.00 -7.56 -13.30
N LYS A 86 1.92 -7.40 -12.53
CA LYS A 86 1.22 -6.13 -12.38
C LYS A 86 1.91 -5.24 -11.37
N VAL A 87 2.18 -4.01 -11.80
CA VAL A 87 2.82 -2.98 -10.98
C VAL A 87 2.05 -1.67 -11.06
N LEU A 88 2.14 -0.88 -10.01
CA LEU A 88 1.77 0.53 -10.01
C LEU A 88 3.04 1.36 -10.15
N ILE A 89 3.05 2.25 -11.13
CA ILE A 89 4.12 3.23 -11.32
C ILE A 89 3.61 4.56 -10.77
N ARG A 90 4.32 5.13 -9.80
CA ARG A 90 4.03 6.48 -9.27
C ARG A 90 5.24 7.40 -9.43
N CYS A 91 5.00 8.70 -9.41
CA CYS A 91 6.06 9.69 -9.27
C CYS A 91 6.17 10.09 -7.80
N SER A 92 7.38 10.12 -7.25
CA SER A 92 7.64 10.68 -5.91
C SER A 92 7.67 12.21 -5.91
N ALA A 93 7.87 12.83 -7.06
CA ALA A 93 7.70 14.26 -7.26
C ALA A 93 6.24 14.62 -7.59
N SER A 94 5.90 15.90 -7.55
CA SER A 94 4.57 16.43 -7.89
C SER A 94 4.29 16.48 -9.41
N VAL A 95 4.83 15.51 -10.17
CA VAL A 95 4.69 15.43 -11.62
C VAL A 95 3.78 14.26 -11.99
N ASP A 96 2.86 14.49 -12.92
CA ASP A 96 1.95 13.46 -13.41
C ASP A 96 2.70 12.35 -14.17
N VAL A 97 2.50 11.11 -13.74
CA VAL A 97 3.16 9.92 -14.32
C VAL A 97 2.72 9.71 -15.76
N VAL A 98 1.45 9.97 -16.07
CA VAL A 98 0.91 9.78 -17.43
C VAL A 98 1.63 10.71 -18.41
N SER A 99 1.86 11.97 -18.00
CA SER A 99 2.65 12.92 -18.80
C SER A 99 4.08 12.43 -19.06
N ILE A 100 4.78 11.87 -18.06
CA ILE A 100 6.14 11.35 -18.20
C ILE A 100 6.16 10.19 -19.20
N VAL A 101 5.23 9.24 -19.08
CA VAL A 101 5.15 8.07 -19.95
C VAL A 101 4.82 8.48 -21.39
N ASN A 102 3.88 9.41 -21.59
CA ASN A 102 3.52 9.91 -22.91
C ASN A 102 4.69 10.66 -23.57
N ASN A 103 5.37 11.54 -22.84
CA ASN A 103 6.54 12.26 -23.34
C ASN A 103 7.66 11.30 -23.73
N ALA A 104 7.92 10.26 -22.91
CA ALA A 104 8.90 9.23 -23.24
C ALA A 104 8.51 8.47 -24.52
N LYS A 105 7.24 8.08 -24.65
CA LYS A 105 6.72 7.42 -25.86
C LYS A 105 6.90 8.29 -27.11
N GLU A 106 6.55 9.57 -27.02
CA GLU A 106 6.72 10.52 -28.13
C GLU A 106 8.19 10.71 -28.48
N PHE A 107 9.07 10.87 -27.48
CA PHE A 107 10.51 10.99 -27.67
C PHE A 107 11.10 9.78 -28.40
N PHE A 108 10.79 8.56 -27.96
CA PHE A 108 11.31 7.37 -28.62
C PHE A 108 10.74 7.19 -30.02
N GLY A 109 9.51 7.64 -30.29
CA GLY A 109 8.93 7.66 -31.64
C GLY A 109 9.66 8.57 -32.64
N LEU A 110 10.59 9.42 -32.20
CA LEU A 110 11.47 10.20 -33.09
C LEU A 110 12.66 9.38 -33.61
N PHE A 111 13.06 8.32 -32.89
CA PHE A 111 14.30 7.58 -33.15
C PHE A 111 14.09 6.08 -33.41
N LEU A 112 12.96 5.52 -32.96
CA LEU A 112 12.58 4.10 -33.02
C LEU A 112 11.20 3.96 -33.65
#